data_AF-A0A6A0IQ24-F1
#
_entry.id   AF-A0A6A0IQ24-F1
#
_cell.length_a   1.000
_cell.length_b   1.000
_cell.length_c   1.000
_cell.angle_alpha   90.00
_cell.angle_beta   90.00
_cell.angle_gamma   90.00
#
_symmetry.space_group_name_H-M   'P 1'
#
loop_
_entity.id
_entity.type
_entity.pdbx_description
1 polymer ?
#
loop_
_entity_poly.entity_id
_entity_poly.type
_entity_poly.pdbx_seq_one_letter_code
_entity_poly.pdbx_strand_id
1 'polypeptide(L)'
;MHVVRGGSPVEVAPGEGVELVVTRPVGIPEQLQNEWPAAPSIEGTAVRFVRRRVEPPPPDVDGGVTTLHYELEAVVPGTARVTLTPRPASRDAARPPVVLAVTVRAPAATAAGAEAPSLPEVVARLVETVASSSATPLAIARSFGEVESDSEGGVYVKPSDARLSRVIAVKRHATGELNDVQLQLAVPGALSAAELERLWGEPGRPPMLAIGETKLVFRPGAPEGSRFRAIVALTLDGDETGPVTWIDVIRDVP
;
A
#
# COMPACT_ATOMS: atom_id res chain seq x y z
N MET A 1 -2.59 -17.81 -2.88
CA MET A 1 -3.84 -18.44 -2.40
C MET A 1 -3.49 -19.78 -1.77
N HIS A 2 -3.86 -20.01 -0.51
CA HIS A 2 -3.55 -21.22 0.25
C HIS A 2 -4.71 -22.21 0.20
N VAL A 3 -4.51 -23.37 -0.42
CA VAL A 3 -5.54 -24.41 -0.53
C VAL A 3 -5.47 -25.35 0.68
N VAL A 4 -6.56 -25.47 1.43
CA VAL A 4 -6.64 -26.31 2.64
C VAL A 4 -7.66 -27.43 2.45
N ARG A 5 -7.22 -28.66 2.72
CA ARG A 5 -8.04 -29.87 2.72
C ARG A 5 -7.99 -30.51 4.10
N GLY A 6 -9.14 -30.86 4.67
CA GLY A 6 -9.20 -31.64 5.91
C GLY A 6 -9.05 -30.87 7.23
N GLY A 7 -9.17 -29.54 7.24
CA GLY A 7 -9.25 -28.75 8.48
C GLY A 7 -7.92 -28.47 9.19
N SER A 8 -6.78 -28.77 8.56
CA SER A 8 -5.46 -28.42 9.10
C SER A 8 -5.33 -26.91 9.33
N PRO A 9 -4.74 -26.47 10.45
CA PRO A 9 -4.55 -25.04 10.72
C PRO A 9 -3.65 -24.42 9.65
N VAL A 10 -3.91 -23.14 9.33
CA VAL A 10 -3.15 -22.39 8.32
C VAL A 10 -2.74 -21.03 8.86
N GLU A 11 -1.55 -20.59 8.47
CA GLU A 11 -0.99 -19.30 8.82
C GLU A 11 -0.75 -18.48 7.56
N VAL A 12 -1.24 -17.24 7.53
CA VAL A 12 -1.25 -16.35 6.36
C VAL A 12 -0.95 -14.90 6.75
N ALA A 13 -0.56 -14.07 5.79
CA ALA A 13 -0.42 -12.62 5.95
C ALA A 13 -1.72 -11.87 5.60
N PRO A 14 -1.93 -10.65 6.09
CA PRO A 14 -3.05 -9.81 5.66
C PRO A 14 -3.07 -9.63 4.13
N GLY A 15 -4.26 -9.73 3.53
CA GLY A 15 -4.48 -9.66 2.08
C GLY A 15 -4.33 -11.01 1.35
N GLU A 16 -3.83 -12.06 1.99
CA GLU A 16 -3.73 -13.38 1.37
C GLU A 16 -5.09 -14.11 1.37
N GLY A 17 -5.35 -14.83 0.27
CA GLY A 17 -6.53 -15.68 0.13
C GLY A 17 -6.30 -17.11 0.66
N VAL A 18 -7.30 -17.67 1.33
CA VAL A 18 -7.38 -19.07 1.79
C VAL A 18 -8.57 -19.75 1.12
N GLU A 19 -8.37 -20.93 0.53
CA GLU A 19 -9.42 -21.73 -0.11
C GLU A 19 -9.63 -23.02 0.70
N LEU A 20 -10.76 -23.12 1.39
CA LEU A 20 -11.16 -24.34 2.10
C LEU A 20 -11.95 -25.24 1.14
N VAL A 21 -11.44 -26.45 0.93
CA VAL A 21 -12.00 -27.41 -0.04
C VAL A 21 -12.66 -28.58 0.69
N VAL A 22 -13.93 -28.83 0.36
CA VAL A 22 -14.67 -30.01 0.83
C VAL A 22 -15.25 -30.78 -0.36
N THR A 23 -15.25 -32.10 -0.26
CA THR A 23 -15.70 -32.99 -1.34
C THR A 23 -16.99 -33.71 -0.96
N ARG A 24 -17.85 -33.94 -1.96
CA ARG A 24 -19.13 -34.64 -1.85
C ARG A 24 -19.21 -35.76 -2.90
N PRO A 25 -19.28 -37.04 -2.51
CA PRO A 25 -19.53 -38.13 -3.46
C PRO A 25 -20.91 -37.97 -4.12
N VAL A 26 -20.99 -38.18 -5.43
CA VAL A 26 -22.22 -38.00 -6.23
C VAL A 26 -23.01 -39.31 -6.36
N GLY A 27 -22.39 -40.47 -6.13
CA GLY A 27 -23.03 -41.80 -6.17
C GLY A 27 -23.83 -42.22 -4.93
N ILE A 28 -23.94 -41.35 -3.92
CA ILE A 28 -24.78 -41.61 -2.73
C ILE A 28 -26.19 -41.09 -3.01
N PRO A 29 -27.28 -41.85 -2.77
CA PRO A 29 -28.64 -41.33 -2.91
C PRO A 29 -28.84 -40.00 -2.18
N GLU A 30 -29.59 -39.06 -2.76
CA GLU A 30 -29.78 -37.69 -2.21
C GLU A 30 -30.22 -37.69 -0.73
N GLN A 31 -31.04 -38.67 -0.35
CA GLN A 31 -31.54 -38.92 1.02
C GLN A 31 -30.45 -39.27 2.04
N LEU A 32 -29.25 -39.63 1.57
CA LEU A 32 -28.07 -39.97 2.35
C LEU A 32 -26.94 -38.93 2.17
N GLN A 33 -27.17 -37.89 1.35
CA GLN A 33 -26.17 -36.85 1.12
C GLN A 33 -26.24 -35.79 2.23
N ASN A 34 -25.09 -35.21 2.56
CA ASN A 34 -25.03 -34.00 3.37
C ASN A 34 -25.15 -32.78 2.46
N GLU A 35 -25.86 -31.77 2.93
CA GLU A 35 -25.89 -30.44 2.35
C GLU A 35 -24.89 -29.54 3.10
N TRP A 36 -23.94 -28.97 2.36
CA TRP A 36 -22.98 -28.03 2.93
C TRP A 36 -23.53 -26.60 2.86
N PRO A 37 -23.28 -25.76 3.87
CA PRO A 37 -23.88 -24.43 3.94
C PRO A 37 -23.37 -23.50 2.83
N ALA A 38 -24.17 -22.49 2.46
CA ALA A 38 -23.76 -21.51 1.44
C ALA A 38 -22.58 -20.63 1.91
N ALA A 39 -22.46 -20.42 3.21
CA ALA A 39 -21.38 -19.68 3.86
C ALA A 39 -20.94 -20.40 5.16
N PRO A 40 -19.65 -20.33 5.54
CA PRO A 40 -19.18 -20.86 6.81
C PRO A 40 -19.60 -19.97 7.99
N SER A 41 -19.64 -20.57 9.18
CA SER A 41 -19.64 -19.80 10.44
C SER A 41 -18.20 -19.39 10.75
N ILE A 42 -17.97 -18.11 11.06
CA ILE A 42 -16.64 -17.57 11.36
C ILE A 42 -16.67 -16.95 12.77
N GLU A 43 -15.83 -17.45 13.65
CA GLU A 43 -15.55 -16.85 14.96
C GLU A 43 -14.23 -16.08 14.89
N GLY A 44 -14.25 -14.81 15.29
CA GLY A 44 -13.12 -13.89 15.16
C GLY A 44 -13.23 -13.01 13.92
N THR A 45 -12.38 -11.98 13.85
CA THR A 45 -12.38 -10.97 12.77
C THR A 45 -11.22 -11.11 11.80
N ALA A 46 -10.31 -12.07 12.04
CA ALA A 46 -9.06 -12.17 11.29
C ALA A 46 -9.28 -12.49 9.80
N VAL A 47 -10.36 -13.20 9.46
CA VAL A 47 -10.71 -13.53 8.07
C VAL A 47 -12.15 -13.15 7.76
N ARG A 48 -12.44 -12.94 6.48
CA ARG A 48 -13.81 -12.78 5.97
C ARG A 48 -14.11 -13.80 4.87
N PHE A 49 -15.36 -14.22 4.78
CA PHE A 49 -15.83 -15.05 3.68
C PHE A 49 -16.04 -14.19 2.42
N VAL A 50 -15.50 -14.66 1.30
CA VAL A 50 -15.60 -13.98 0.00
C VAL A 50 -16.72 -14.60 -0.82
N ARG A 51 -16.62 -15.91 -1.12
CA ARG A 51 -17.61 -16.63 -1.94
C ARG A 51 -17.44 -18.14 -1.84
N ARG A 52 -18.47 -18.84 -2.31
CA ARG A 52 -18.46 -20.29 -2.54
C ARG A 52 -18.50 -20.58 -4.04
N ARG A 53 -17.68 -21.54 -4.50
CA ARG A 53 -17.76 -22.12 -5.85
C ARG A 53 -18.04 -23.62 -5.76
N VAL A 54 -18.72 -24.14 -6.77
CA VAL A 54 -19.03 -25.57 -6.90
C VAL A 54 -18.47 -26.06 -8.22
N GLU A 55 -17.67 -27.11 -8.13
CA GLU A 55 -17.07 -27.78 -9.27
C GLU A 55 -17.77 -29.15 -9.43
N PRO A 56 -18.49 -29.38 -10.55
CA PRO A 56 -19.13 -30.66 -10.80
C PRO A 56 -18.08 -31.75 -11.06
N PRO A 57 -18.42 -33.03 -10.85
CA PRO A 57 -17.53 -34.12 -11.25
C PRO A 57 -17.30 -34.11 -12.77
N PRO A 58 -16.17 -34.66 -13.25
CA PRO A 58 -15.98 -34.93 -14.68
C PRO A 58 -17.11 -35.80 -15.24
N PRO A 59 -17.59 -35.52 -16.47
CA PRO A 59 -18.78 -36.16 -17.03
C PRO A 59 -18.59 -37.66 -17.34
N ASP A 60 -17.35 -38.13 -17.38
CA ASP A 60 -16.94 -39.49 -17.72
C ASP A 60 -16.68 -40.38 -16.49
N VAL A 61 -16.85 -39.86 -15.27
CA VAL A 61 -16.63 -40.60 -14.02
C VAL A 61 -17.96 -40.95 -13.35
N ASP A 62 -18.42 -42.19 -13.54
CA ASP A 62 -19.57 -42.72 -12.80
C ASP A 62 -19.27 -42.72 -11.29
N GLY A 63 -20.21 -42.20 -10.49
CA GLY A 63 -20.02 -42.01 -9.05
C GLY A 63 -19.01 -40.90 -8.67
N GLY A 64 -18.72 -39.95 -9.56
CA GLY A 64 -17.78 -38.85 -9.34
C GLY A 64 -18.01 -38.00 -8.09
N VAL A 65 -17.13 -37.02 -7.84
CA VAL A 65 -17.18 -36.17 -6.63
C VAL A 65 -17.41 -34.71 -7.01
N THR A 66 -18.43 -34.08 -6.42
CA THR A 66 -18.60 -32.62 -6.46
C THR A 66 -17.64 -31.99 -5.46
N THR A 67 -16.87 -31.01 -5.90
CA THR A 67 -15.93 -30.27 -5.05
C THR A 67 -16.50 -28.89 -4.74
N LEU A 68 -16.51 -28.52 -3.46
CA LEU A 68 -16.95 -27.21 -3.00
C LEU A 68 -15.74 -26.43 -2.51
N HIS A 69 -15.60 -25.21 -3.00
CA HIS A 69 -14.51 -24.31 -2.69
C HIS A 69 -15.05 -23.10 -1.92
N TYR A 70 -14.54 -22.85 -0.72
CA TYR A 70 -14.88 -21.69 0.10
C TYR A 70 -13.70 -20.75 0.16
N GLU A 71 -13.84 -19.59 -0.48
CA GLU A 71 -12.80 -18.57 -0.55
C GLU A 71 -12.93 -17.62 0.64
N LEU A 72 -11.82 -17.44 1.36
CA LEU A 72 -11.64 -16.58 2.52
C LEU A 72 -10.51 -15.60 2.22
N GLU A 73 -10.58 -14.41 2.82
CA GLU A 73 -9.51 -13.42 2.76
C GLU A 73 -9.04 -13.09 4.17
N ALA A 74 -7.72 -13.04 4.37
CA ALA A 74 -7.10 -12.56 5.59
C ALA A 74 -7.19 -11.03 5.69
N VAL A 75 -7.86 -10.51 6.72
CA VAL A 75 -8.21 -9.08 6.82
C VAL A 75 -7.35 -8.39 7.88
N VAL A 76 -7.42 -8.85 9.14
CA VAL A 76 -6.69 -8.26 10.26
C VAL A 76 -5.85 -9.31 10.97
N PRO A 77 -4.69 -8.93 11.53
CA PRO A 77 -3.91 -9.81 12.39
C PRO A 77 -4.75 -10.40 13.52
N GLY A 78 -4.54 -11.68 13.80
CA GLY A 78 -5.26 -12.41 14.85
C GLY A 78 -5.58 -13.84 14.44
N THR A 79 -6.46 -14.47 15.20
CA THR A 79 -6.93 -15.82 14.91
C THR A 79 -8.42 -15.81 14.56
N ALA A 80 -8.82 -16.72 13.68
CA ALA A 80 -10.21 -16.98 13.36
C ALA A 80 -10.46 -18.49 13.28
N ARG A 81 -11.64 -18.91 13.70
CA ARG A 81 -12.12 -20.29 13.58
C ARG A 81 -13.25 -20.34 12.56
N VAL A 82 -13.03 -21.04 11.48
CA VAL A 82 -13.98 -21.23 10.38
C VAL A 82 -14.61 -22.61 10.49
N THR A 83 -15.93 -22.67 10.56
CA THR A 83 -16.67 -23.93 10.74
C THR A 83 -17.70 -24.11 9.62
N LEU A 84 -17.64 -25.27 8.96
CA LEU A 84 -18.66 -25.76 8.03
C LEU A 84 -19.42 -26.90 8.71
N THR A 85 -20.66 -26.64 9.09
CA THR A 85 -21.53 -27.66 9.68
C THR A 85 -22.43 -28.22 8.57
N PRO A 86 -22.23 -29.48 8.13
CA PRO A 86 -23.11 -30.08 7.14
C PRO A 86 -24.50 -30.29 7.75
N ARG A 87 -25.54 -30.00 6.98
CA ARG A 87 -26.92 -30.39 7.28
C ARG A 87 -27.13 -31.80 6.76
N PRO A 88 -27.39 -32.79 7.61
CA PRO A 88 -27.61 -34.15 7.15
C PRO A 88 -29.02 -34.31 6.58
N ALA A 89 -29.15 -35.07 5.49
CA ALA A 89 -30.47 -35.42 4.94
C ALA A 89 -31.24 -36.42 5.82
N SER A 90 -30.55 -37.20 6.65
CA SER A 90 -31.12 -38.16 7.60
C SER A 90 -30.22 -38.31 8.83
N ARG A 91 -30.72 -38.92 9.91
CA ARG A 91 -29.93 -39.17 11.13
C ARG A 91 -28.64 -39.95 10.85
N ASP A 92 -28.72 -40.93 9.95
CA ASP A 92 -27.59 -41.81 9.60
C ASP A 92 -26.60 -41.16 8.63
N ALA A 93 -26.98 -40.05 7.99
CA ALA A 93 -26.11 -39.26 7.12
C ALA A 93 -25.25 -38.24 7.89
N ALA A 94 -25.39 -38.13 9.22
CA ALA A 94 -24.67 -37.14 10.02
C ALA A 94 -23.15 -37.21 9.82
N ARG A 95 -22.56 -36.08 9.42
CA ARG A 95 -21.11 -35.91 9.32
C ARG A 95 -20.60 -34.90 10.36
N PRO A 96 -19.38 -35.08 10.87
CA PRO A 96 -18.77 -34.09 11.74
C PRO A 96 -18.55 -32.77 10.97
N PRO A 97 -18.62 -31.61 11.66
CA PRO A 97 -18.25 -30.34 11.07
C PRO A 97 -16.79 -30.32 10.60
N VAL A 98 -16.51 -29.58 9.54
CA VAL A 98 -15.14 -29.25 9.14
C VAL A 98 -14.76 -27.95 9.82
N VAL A 99 -13.69 -27.98 10.61
CA VAL A 99 -13.19 -26.83 11.36
C VAL A 99 -11.80 -26.49 10.83
N LEU A 100 -11.58 -25.22 10.51
CA LEU A 100 -10.31 -24.66 10.08
C LEU A 100 -9.91 -23.54 11.04
N ALA A 101 -8.74 -23.66 11.67
CA ALA A 101 -8.13 -22.56 12.39
C ALA A 101 -7.24 -21.75 11.44
N VAL A 102 -7.46 -20.44 11.35
CA VAL A 102 -6.65 -19.52 10.56
C VAL A 102 -5.96 -18.54 11.50
N THR A 103 -4.65 -18.43 11.38
CA THR A 103 -3.85 -17.40 12.04
C THR A 103 -3.39 -16.40 10.99
N VAL A 104 -3.85 -15.16 11.09
CA VAL A 104 -3.33 -14.06 10.30
C VAL A 104 -2.19 -13.43 11.08
N ARG A 105 -0.97 -13.55 10.55
CA ARG A 105 0.22 -12.94 11.15
C ARG A 105 0.01 -11.44 11.28
N ALA A 106 0.45 -10.89 12.41
CA ALA A 106 0.80 -9.48 12.42
C ALA A 106 1.85 -9.25 11.32
N PRO A 107 1.78 -8.14 10.56
CA PRO A 107 2.91 -7.76 9.73
C PRO A 107 4.13 -7.84 10.64
N ALA A 108 5.14 -8.61 10.23
CA ALA A 108 6.35 -8.74 11.00
C ALA A 108 6.75 -7.31 11.37
N ALA A 109 6.76 -7.00 12.66
CA ALA A 109 7.28 -5.73 13.12
C ALA A 109 8.71 -5.72 12.62
N THR A 110 8.94 -5.00 11.52
CA THR A 110 10.26 -4.86 10.91
C THR A 110 11.16 -4.47 12.05
N ALA A 111 12.12 -5.35 12.37
CA ALA A 111 13.01 -5.15 13.49
C ALA A 111 13.57 -3.72 13.42
N ALA A 112 13.32 -2.95 14.49
CA ALA A 112 13.71 -1.56 14.59
C ALA A 112 15.22 -1.38 14.42
N GLY A 113 15.59 -0.23 13.88
CA GLY A 113 16.98 0.24 13.87
C GLY A 113 17.20 1.59 13.18
N ALA A 114 16.25 2.06 12.38
CA ALA A 114 16.10 3.47 12.05
C ALA A 114 14.60 3.71 11.93
N GLU A 115 14.04 4.52 12.82
CA GLU A 115 12.69 5.04 12.63
C GLU A 115 12.63 5.63 11.22
N ALA A 116 11.66 5.20 10.41
CA ALA A 116 11.57 5.71 9.06
C ALA A 116 11.43 7.23 9.16
N PRO A 117 12.30 7.99 8.49
CA PRO A 117 12.36 9.43 8.66
C PRO A 117 11.00 10.03 8.37
N SER A 118 10.56 10.96 9.20
CA SER A 118 9.33 11.72 8.98
C SER A 118 9.37 12.44 7.63
N LEU A 119 8.21 12.75 7.03
CA LEU A 119 8.18 13.52 5.77
C LEU A 119 8.94 14.85 5.87
N PRO A 120 8.83 15.64 6.95
CA PRO A 120 9.65 16.84 7.13
C PRO A 120 11.17 16.55 7.06
N GLU A 121 11.64 15.45 7.66
CA GLU A 121 13.06 15.05 7.61
C GLU A 121 13.49 14.57 6.22
N VAL A 122 12.58 13.96 5.46
CA VAL A 122 12.83 13.62 4.04
C VAL A 122 13.01 14.90 3.22
N VAL A 123 12.13 15.89 3.39
CA VAL A 123 12.24 17.17 2.67
C VAL A 123 13.49 17.95 3.11
N ALA A 124 13.82 17.96 4.40
CA ALA A 124 15.03 18.63 4.90
C ALA A 124 16.33 18.04 4.31
N ARG A 125 16.46 16.71 4.27
CA ARG A 125 17.62 16.07 3.63
C ARG A 125 17.67 16.32 2.12
N LEU A 126 16.53 16.45 1.47
CA LEU A 126 16.47 16.84 0.07
C LEU A 126 16.94 18.29 -0.14
N VAL A 127 16.52 19.23 0.72
CA VAL A 127 17.00 20.62 0.72
C VAL A 127 18.52 20.67 0.83
N GLU A 128 19.09 19.94 1.79
CA GLU A 128 20.55 19.83 1.97
C GLU A 128 21.22 19.26 0.72
N THR A 129 20.65 18.20 0.14
CA THR A 129 21.17 17.59 -1.08
C THR A 129 21.12 18.58 -2.25
N VAL A 130 20.00 19.26 -2.49
CA VAL A 130 19.85 20.19 -3.62
C VAL A 130 20.82 21.38 -3.48
N ALA A 131 21.01 21.89 -2.26
CA ALA A 131 21.89 23.02 -1.97
C ALA A 131 23.39 22.66 -2.05
N SER A 132 23.78 21.49 -1.54
CA SER A 132 25.19 21.09 -1.42
C SER A 132 25.73 20.32 -2.63
N SER A 133 24.85 19.69 -3.42
CA SER A 133 25.26 18.59 -4.27
C SER A 133 25.72 18.98 -5.67
N SER A 134 26.78 18.32 -6.14
CA SER A 134 27.13 18.19 -7.56
C SER A 134 26.48 16.98 -8.23
N ALA A 135 25.60 16.25 -7.52
CA ALA A 135 24.97 15.05 -8.02
C ALA A 135 24.12 15.33 -9.26
N THR A 136 24.14 14.36 -10.17
CA THR A 136 23.33 14.39 -11.37
C THR A 136 21.85 14.17 -11.03
N PRO A 137 20.91 14.66 -11.86
CA PRO A 137 19.48 14.40 -11.69
C PRO A 137 19.16 12.91 -11.51
N LEU A 138 19.85 12.04 -12.24
CA LEU A 138 19.67 10.59 -12.17
C LEU A 138 20.12 10.00 -10.82
N ALA A 139 21.23 10.49 -10.26
CA ALA A 139 21.69 10.04 -8.95
C ALA A 139 20.73 10.44 -7.83
N ILE A 140 20.18 11.65 -7.89
CA ILE A 140 19.15 12.12 -6.95
C ILE A 140 17.86 11.32 -7.13
N ALA A 141 17.39 11.13 -8.36
CA ALA A 141 16.20 10.34 -8.65
C ALA A 141 16.27 8.91 -8.05
N ARG A 142 17.41 8.23 -8.21
CA ARG A 142 17.62 6.87 -7.69
C ARG A 142 17.58 6.76 -6.17
N SER A 143 17.81 7.85 -5.42
CA SER A 143 17.69 7.79 -3.96
C SER A 143 16.23 7.71 -3.49
N PHE A 144 15.27 8.04 -4.37
CA PHE A 144 13.83 8.02 -4.06
C PHE A 144 13.12 6.74 -4.52
N GLY A 145 13.72 5.92 -5.38
CA GLY A 145 13.08 4.69 -5.85
C GLY A 145 13.53 4.20 -7.22
N GLU A 146 12.67 3.42 -7.85
CA GLU A 146 12.92 2.83 -9.17
C GLU A 146 12.69 3.88 -10.27
N VAL A 147 13.68 4.06 -11.15
CA VAL A 147 13.56 4.99 -12.28
C VAL A 147 12.65 4.38 -13.34
N GLU A 148 11.53 5.05 -13.63
CA GLU A 148 10.56 4.62 -14.66
C GLU A 148 10.94 5.15 -16.04
N SER A 149 11.39 6.41 -16.10
CA SER A 149 11.85 7.00 -17.36
C SER A 149 12.88 8.11 -17.12
N ASP A 150 13.77 8.27 -18.10
CA ASP A 150 14.79 9.31 -18.14
C ASP A 150 14.66 10.06 -19.48
N SER A 151 14.26 11.33 -19.41
CA SER A 151 13.99 12.18 -20.57
C SER A 151 14.86 13.43 -20.56
N GLU A 152 14.80 14.24 -21.62
CA GLU A 152 15.49 15.53 -21.68
C GLU A 152 15.03 16.50 -20.58
N GLY A 153 13.73 16.47 -20.24
CA GLY A 153 13.14 17.37 -19.23
C GLY A 153 13.24 16.89 -17.78
N GLY A 154 13.44 15.59 -17.54
CA GLY A 154 13.39 15.06 -16.18
C GLY A 154 13.56 13.55 -16.08
N VAL A 155 13.88 13.11 -14.86
CA VAL A 155 13.91 11.69 -14.47
C VAL A 155 12.69 11.41 -13.60
N TYR A 156 11.86 10.46 -14.03
CA TYR A 156 10.63 10.06 -13.34
C TYR A 156 10.87 8.79 -12.53
N VAL A 157 10.37 8.77 -11.30
CA VAL A 157 10.66 7.73 -10.32
C VAL A 157 9.38 7.22 -9.72
N LYS A 158 9.26 5.89 -9.66
CA LYS A 158 8.30 5.19 -8.80
C LYS A 158 8.85 5.21 -7.38
N PRO A 159 8.23 5.95 -6.43
CA PRO A 159 8.81 6.14 -5.11
C PRO A 159 8.87 4.82 -4.33
N SER A 160 9.96 4.61 -3.58
CA SER A 160 10.07 3.52 -2.61
C SER A 160 9.34 3.84 -1.30
N ASP A 161 9.15 5.13 -1.01
CA ASP A 161 8.35 5.62 0.11
C ASP A 161 6.87 5.68 -0.26
N ALA A 162 6.04 4.86 0.39
CA ALA A 162 4.60 4.77 0.12
C ALA A 162 3.82 6.07 0.42
N ARG A 163 4.42 7.05 1.10
CA ARG A 163 3.82 8.36 1.35
C ARG A 163 3.88 9.29 0.14
N LEU A 164 4.65 8.93 -0.88
CA LEU A 164 4.79 9.68 -2.13
C LEU A 164 4.12 8.90 -3.26
N SER A 165 3.30 9.58 -4.06
CA SER A 165 2.74 8.98 -5.29
C SER A 165 3.67 9.18 -6.48
N ARG A 166 4.50 10.23 -6.47
CA ARG A 166 5.38 10.59 -7.59
C ARG A 166 6.60 11.36 -7.13
N VAL A 167 7.74 11.11 -7.77
CA VAL A 167 8.95 11.93 -7.67
C VAL A 167 9.48 12.24 -9.07
N ILE A 168 9.90 13.49 -9.28
CA ILE A 168 10.51 13.95 -10.53
C ILE A 168 11.77 14.74 -10.20
N ALA A 169 12.93 14.34 -10.74
CA ALA A 169 14.13 15.17 -10.75
C ALA A 169 14.20 15.94 -12.07
N VAL A 170 13.83 17.22 -12.05
CA VAL A 170 13.70 18.08 -13.23
C VAL A 170 15.06 18.58 -13.68
N LYS A 171 15.29 18.59 -14.99
CA LYS A 171 16.55 19.02 -15.61
C LYS A 171 16.40 20.41 -16.22
N ARG A 172 17.47 21.20 -16.19
CA ARG A 172 17.58 22.38 -17.05
C ARG A 172 17.81 21.94 -18.48
N HIS A 173 16.93 22.34 -19.38
CA HIS A 173 16.97 21.94 -20.80
C HIS A 173 18.32 22.25 -21.48
N ALA A 174 18.98 23.36 -21.11
CA ALA A 174 20.23 23.77 -21.74
C ALA A 174 21.46 22.98 -21.28
N THR A 175 21.49 22.52 -20.02
CA THR A 175 22.70 21.95 -19.40
C THR A 175 22.53 20.51 -18.96
N GLY A 176 21.29 20.02 -18.87
CA GLY A 176 20.95 18.72 -18.27
C GLY A 176 21.17 18.66 -16.76
N GLU A 177 21.58 19.76 -16.12
CA GLU A 177 21.80 19.84 -14.67
C GLU A 177 20.47 19.84 -13.90
N LEU A 178 20.52 19.47 -12.62
CA LEU A 178 19.35 19.51 -11.75
C LEU A 178 18.81 20.94 -11.62
N ASN A 179 17.52 21.12 -11.90
CA ASN A 179 16.79 22.35 -11.68
C ASN A 179 16.01 22.31 -10.36
N ASP A 180 15.16 21.31 -10.19
CA ASP A 180 14.31 21.12 -9.02
C ASP A 180 13.99 19.64 -8.83
N VAL A 181 13.49 19.30 -7.64
CA VAL A 181 12.93 17.98 -7.34
C VAL A 181 11.50 18.18 -6.87
N GLN A 182 10.57 17.55 -7.58
CA GLN A 182 9.14 17.62 -7.32
C GLN A 182 8.67 16.34 -6.65
N LEU A 183 7.95 16.48 -5.53
CA LEU A 183 7.40 15.39 -4.76
C LEU A 183 5.87 15.57 -4.70
N GLN A 184 5.14 14.54 -5.13
CA GLN A 184 3.69 14.48 -4.95
C GLN A 184 3.34 13.56 -3.78
N LEU A 185 2.50 14.04 -2.86
CA LEU A 185 2.05 13.25 -1.72
C LEU A 185 1.00 12.21 -2.18
N ALA A 186 1.11 10.99 -1.67
CA ALA A 186 0.12 9.94 -1.92
C ALA A 186 -1.23 10.25 -1.26
N VAL A 187 -1.20 10.93 -0.11
CA VAL A 187 -2.37 11.41 0.61
C VAL A 187 -2.25 12.92 0.80
N PRO A 188 -3.14 13.73 0.19
CA PRO A 188 -3.20 15.17 0.43
C PRO A 188 -3.26 15.49 1.93
N GLY A 189 -2.43 16.43 2.38
CA GLY A 189 -2.37 16.83 3.79
C GLY A 189 -1.57 15.89 4.69
N ALA A 190 -0.92 14.84 4.17
CA ALA A 190 0.01 14.01 4.94
C ALA A 190 1.25 14.79 5.45
N LEU A 191 1.48 15.99 4.91
CA LEU A 191 2.39 16.99 5.43
C LEU A 191 1.62 18.31 5.54
N SER A 192 1.75 18.99 6.66
CA SER A 192 1.13 20.30 6.90
C SER A 192 2.14 21.43 6.69
N ALA A 193 1.65 22.62 6.30
CA ALA A 193 2.50 23.82 6.24
C ALA A 193 3.13 24.14 7.60
N ALA A 194 2.39 23.94 8.70
CA ALA A 194 2.86 24.16 10.08
C ALA A 194 4.04 23.25 10.48
N GLU A 195 4.15 22.04 9.92
CA GLU A 195 5.32 21.18 10.13
C GLU A 195 6.59 21.78 9.52
N LEU A 196 6.48 22.34 8.31
CA LEU A 196 7.62 22.96 7.63
C LEU A 196 7.95 24.35 8.18
N GLU A 197 6.93 25.08 8.65
CA GLU A 197 7.12 26.34 9.38
C GLU A 197 7.92 26.14 10.67
N ARG A 198 7.67 25.05 11.41
CA ARG A 198 8.48 24.69 12.59
C ARG A 198 9.94 24.42 12.25
N LEU A 199 10.26 24.00 11.02
CA LEU A 199 11.63 23.73 10.58
C LEU A 199 12.36 24.96 10.06
N TRP A 200 11.67 25.81 9.28
CA TRP A 200 12.31 26.89 8.52
C TRP A 200 11.78 28.29 8.82
N GLY A 201 10.87 28.42 9.78
CA GLY A 201 10.17 29.66 10.11
C GLY A 201 9.06 29.98 9.11
N GLU A 202 8.54 31.20 9.23
CA GLU A 202 7.44 31.68 8.38
C GLU A 202 7.79 31.63 6.89
N PRO A 203 6.83 31.27 6.01
CA PRO A 203 7.03 31.31 4.57
C PRO A 203 7.38 32.72 4.09
N GLY A 204 8.35 32.83 3.18
CA GLY A 204 8.87 34.10 2.69
C GLY A 204 8.13 34.64 1.46
N ARG A 205 7.65 35.88 1.56
CA ARG A 205 6.74 36.59 0.63
C ARG A 205 5.38 35.88 0.41
N PRO A 206 4.29 36.66 0.34
CA PRO A 206 2.94 36.11 0.39
C PRO A 206 2.61 35.25 -0.83
N PRO A 207 1.72 34.25 -0.66
CA PRO A 207 1.28 33.37 -1.74
C PRO A 207 0.77 34.17 -2.94
N MET A 208 1.19 33.77 -4.15
CA MET A 208 0.54 34.22 -5.37
C MET A 208 -0.64 33.29 -5.64
N LEU A 209 -1.86 33.83 -5.58
CA LEU A 209 -3.08 33.13 -5.98
C LEU A 209 -3.05 32.93 -7.50
N ALA A 210 -2.71 31.72 -7.95
CA ALA A 210 -3.14 31.26 -9.26
C ALA A 210 -4.55 30.67 -9.09
N ILE A 211 -5.42 30.85 -10.09
CA ILE A 211 -6.82 30.38 -9.98
C ILE A 211 -6.81 28.86 -9.75
N GLY A 212 -7.20 28.44 -8.54
CA GLY A 212 -7.36 27.02 -8.15
C GLY A 212 -6.24 26.44 -7.28
N GLU A 213 -5.12 27.13 -7.05
CA GLU A 213 -4.01 26.62 -6.23
C GLU A 213 -3.37 27.73 -5.37
N THR A 214 -3.10 27.43 -4.11
CA THR A 214 -2.31 28.31 -3.23
C THR A 214 -0.88 27.80 -3.13
N LYS A 215 0.11 28.70 -3.23
CA LYS A 215 1.54 28.34 -3.11
C LYS A 215 2.24 29.03 -1.96
N LEU A 216 2.80 28.24 -1.03
CA LEU A 216 3.66 28.74 0.06
C LEU A 216 5.12 28.50 -0.27
N VAL A 217 5.99 29.48 0.02
CA VAL A 217 7.42 29.40 -0.33
C VAL A 217 8.28 29.58 0.91
N PHE A 218 9.03 28.54 1.27
CA PHE A 218 10.02 28.56 2.34
C PHE A 218 11.41 28.74 1.73
N ARG A 219 12.26 29.47 2.44
CA ARG A 219 13.66 29.66 2.02
C ARG A 219 14.62 29.24 3.13
N PRO A 220 14.86 27.93 3.30
CA PRO A 220 15.82 27.41 4.27
C PRO A 220 17.17 28.13 4.19
N GLY A 221 17.89 28.17 5.32
CA GLY A 221 19.28 28.63 5.34
C GLY A 221 20.12 27.79 4.40
N ALA A 222 20.94 28.43 3.57
CA ALA A 222 21.89 27.72 2.73
C ALA A 222 23.07 27.23 3.59
N PRO A 223 23.51 25.97 3.48
CA PRO A 223 24.72 25.50 4.18
C PRO A 223 25.93 26.37 3.83
N GLU A 224 26.84 26.58 4.78
CA GLU A 224 28.04 27.35 4.54
C GLU A 224 28.87 26.75 3.38
N GLY A 225 29.28 27.59 2.43
CA GLY A 225 30.03 27.15 1.24
C GLY A 225 29.19 26.43 0.16
N SER A 226 27.87 26.32 0.33
CA SER A 226 26.99 25.78 -0.70
C SER A 226 27.02 26.64 -1.97
N ARG A 227 27.09 25.98 -3.14
CA ARG A 227 27.05 26.66 -4.44
C ARG A 227 25.67 27.22 -4.77
N PHE A 228 24.64 26.64 -4.18
CA PHE A 228 23.24 26.95 -4.45
C PHE A 228 22.47 27.11 -3.15
N ARG A 229 21.42 27.93 -3.20
CA ARG A 229 20.37 27.96 -2.19
C ARG A 229 19.27 26.98 -2.61
N ALA A 230 18.59 26.38 -1.64
CA ALA A 230 17.36 25.63 -1.89
C ALA A 230 16.14 26.48 -1.49
N ILE A 231 15.10 26.46 -2.31
CA ILE A 231 13.78 27.02 -2.03
C ILE A 231 12.79 25.85 -1.97
N VAL A 232 11.88 25.84 -1.00
CA VAL A 232 10.81 24.84 -0.93
C VAL A 232 9.48 25.52 -1.23
N ALA A 233 8.80 25.10 -2.30
CA ALA A 233 7.46 25.56 -2.62
C ALA A 233 6.44 24.45 -2.31
N LEU A 234 5.38 24.78 -1.59
CA LEU A 234 4.25 23.89 -1.34
C LEU A 234 3.07 24.32 -2.21
N THR A 235 2.40 23.37 -2.84
CA THR A 235 1.10 23.59 -3.46
C THR A 235 0.03 23.04 -2.52
N LEU A 236 -0.96 23.87 -2.20
CA LEU A 236 -2.08 23.55 -1.33
C LEU A 236 -3.37 23.59 -2.16
N ASP A 237 -4.27 22.64 -1.90
CA ASP A 237 -5.61 22.63 -2.49
C ASP A 237 -6.52 23.62 -1.76
N GLY A 238 -7.08 24.59 -2.48
CA GLY A 238 -7.86 25.68 -1.87
C GLY A 238 -6.98 26.84 -1.38
N ASP A 239 -7.09 27.19 -0.10
CA ASP A 239 -6.41 28.34 0.51
C ASP A 239 -5.11 27.96 1.25
N GLU A 240 -4.54 28.91 2.00
CA GLU A 240 -3.31 28.73 2.79
C GLU A 240 -3.42 27.71 3.94
N THR A 241 -4.63 27.28 4.27
CA THR A 241 -4.91 26.22 5.26
C THR A 241 -5.24 24.88 4.60
N GLY A 242 -5.33 24.87 3.27
CA GLY A 242 -5.62 23.69 2.46
C GLY A 242 -4.61 22.55 2.65
N PRO A 243 -4.96 21.31 2.27
CA PRO A 243 -4.03 20.20 2.35
C PRO A 243 -2.89 20.39 1.33
N VAL A 244 -1.65 20.19 1.77
CA VAL A 244 -0.49 20.14 0.85
C VAL A 244 -0.65 18.94 -0.07
N THR A 245 -0.46 19.15 -1.37
CA THR A 245 -0.55 18.10 -2.40
C THR A 245 0.78 17.87 -3.11
N TRP A 246 1.58 18.93 -3.27
CA TRP A 246 2.88 18.91 -3.92
C TRP A 246 3.93 19.72 -3.17
N ILE A 247 5.19 19.31 -3.32
CA ILE A 247 6.37 19.95 -2.75
C ILE A 247 7.44 20.04 -3.83
N ASP A 248 7.88 21.24 -4.17
CA ASP A 248 9.01 21.48 -5.06
C ASP A 248 10.23 21.95 -4.25
N VAL A 249 11.35 21.26 -4.38
CA VAL A 249 12.64 21.71 -3.83
C VAL A 249 13.51 22.23 -4.98
N ILE A 250 13.56 23.55 -5.10
CA ILE A 250 14.11 24.28 -6.24
C ILE A 250 15.53 24.71 -5.94
N ARG A 251 16.44 24.49 -6.89
CA ARG A 251 17.80 25.00 -6.84
C ARG A 251 17.83 26.47 -7.29
N ASP A 252 18.11 27.35 -6.35
CA ASP A 252 18.26 28.78 -6.56
C ASP A 252 19.74 29.18 -6.55
N VAL A 253 20.12 30.12 -7.42
CA VAL A 253 21.48 30.66 -7.45
C VAL A 253 21.45 31.95 -6.64
N PRO A 254 22.24 32.06 -5.55
CA PRO A 254 22.24 33.25 -4.70
C PRO A 254 22.67 34.52 -5.44
#